data_AF-A0A1H7UHN7-F1
#
_entry.id   AF-A0A1H7UHN7-F1
#
_cell.length_a   1.000
_cell.length_b   1.000
_cell.length_c   1.000
_cell.angle_alpha   90.00
_cell.angle_beta   90.00
_cell.angle_gamma   90.00
#
_symmetry.space_group_name_H-M   'P 1'
#
loop_
_entity.id
_entity.type
_entity.pdbx_description
1 polymer ?
#
loop_
_entity_poly.entity_id
_entity_poly.type
_entity_poly.pdbx_seq_one_letter_code
_entity_poly.pdbx_strand_id
1 'polypeptide(L)'
;MPVELEEVRMGNYFALGKEVIRISEHHYPILTALCDQLQPLRLQAPRLSKLGFNLVRPQDFNNWTKVHHGLPVFLKAAANNRYILQFTGYDKVRVVEYIHELQNIWYWLFAEPLQKKEDLPQEPDSSGALANHAYQPFYLTWDCQFLICTKPHVLWRITSDKPLFEHAGKKLGLKLMQGQAGNTLQNQAIEWLKMELRRMPALTEKGAS
;
A
#
# COMPACT_ATOMS: atom_id res chain seq x y z
N MET A 1 8.56 0.64 22.08
CA MET A 1 7.15 0.87 21.72
C MET A 1 6.56 -0.51 21.49
N PRO A 2 5.45 -0.86 22.14
CA PRO A 2 4.74 -2.10 21.85
C PRO A 2 4.25 -2.09 20.40
N VAL A 3 4.22 -3.24 19.74
CA VAL A 3 3.63 -3.39 18.41
C VAL A 3 2.13 -3.60 18.59
N GLU A 4 1.31 -2.78 17.94
CA GLU A 4 -0.14 -2.91 18.00
C GLU A 4 -0.62 -3.92 16.94
N LEU A 5 -1.74 -4.61 17.20
CA LEU A 5 -2.25 -5.65 16.32
C LEU A 5 -2.58 -5.10 14.93
N GLU A 6 -3.08 -3.87 14.88
CA GLU A 6 -3.45 -3.10 13.70
C GLU A 6 -2.25 -2.78 12.80
N GLU A 7 -1.04 -2.78 13.37
CA GLU A 7 0.22 -2.54 12.66
C GLU A 7 0.78 -3.83 12.03
N VAL A 8 0.25 -5.00 12.39
CA VAL A 8 0.76 -6.28 11.91
C VAL A 8 -0.01 -6.78 10.69
N ARG A 9 0.72 -7.00 9.60
CA ARG A 9 0.22 -7.60 8.35
C ARG A 9 1.10 -8.76 7.90
N MET A 10 0.50 -9.72 7.18
CA MET A 10 1.23 -10.77 6.49
C MET A 10 2.38 -10.20 5.64
N GLY A 11 3.56 -10.79 5.77
CA GLY A 11 4.78 -10.34 5.11
C GLY A 11 5.54 -9.21 5.83
N ASN A 12 5.01 -8.63 6.91
CA ASN A 12 5.75 -7.66 7.71
C ASN A 12 6.96 -8.30 8.40
N TYR A 13 8.01 -7.50 8.60
CA TYR A 13 9.19 -7.91 9.35
C TYR A 13 9.24 -7.25 10.73
N PHE A 14 9.47 -8.07 11.75
CA PHE A 14 9.68 -7.64 13.13
C PHE A 14 10.88 -8.37 13.72
N ALA A 15 11.45 -7.82 14.79
CA ALA A 15 12.39 -8.55 15.62
C ALA A 15 11.62 -9.38 16.65
N LEU A 16 12.07 -10.62 16.87
CA LEU A 16 11.65 -11.49 17.96
C LEU A 16 12.93 -11.91 18.71
N GLY A 17 13.22 -11.24 19.82
CA GLY A 17 14.51 -11.37 20.51
C GLY A 17 15.69 -10.93 19.63
N LYS A 18 16.55 -11.87 19.25
CA LYS A 18 17.73 -11.62 18.38
C LYS A 18 17.46 -11.88 16.90
N GLU A 19 16.32 -12.46 16.56
CA GLU A 19 15.99 -12.88 15.21
C GLU A 19 15.05 -11.88 14.53
N VAL A 20 15.12 -11.83 13.20
CA VAL A 20 14.15 -11.10 12.37
C VAL A 20 13.18 -12.11 11.79
N ILE A 21 11.91 -12.02 12.18
CA ILE A 21 10.87 -12.89 11.66
C ILE A 21 10.02 -12.17 10.61
N ARG A 22 9.46 -12.95 9.68
CA ARG A 22 8.45 -12.50 8.72
C ARG A 22 7.10 -13.03 9.17
N ILE A 23 6.11 -12.16 9.32
CA ILE A 23 4.75 -12.57 9.65
C ILE A 23 4.17 -13.38 8.49
N SER A 24 3.54 -14.50 8.82
CA SER A 24 3.01 -15.50 7.89
C SER A 24 1.79 -16.17 8.50
N GLU A 25 1.07 -16.96 7.72
CA GLU A 25 -0.21 -17.55 8.13
C GLU A 25 -0.14 -18.32 9.46
N HIS A 26 0.93 -19.07 9.72
CA HIS A 26 1.10 -19.83 10.97
C HIS A 26 1.21 -18.95 12.24
N HIS A 27 1.49 -17.65 12.10
CA HIS A 27 1.56 -16.72 13.22
C HIS A 27 0.18 -16.16 13.61
N TYR A 28 -0.81 -16.17 12.71
CA TYR A 28 -2.12 -15.55 12.95
C TYR A 28 -2.87 -16.11 14.17
N PRO A 29 -2.90 -17.44 14.41
CA PRO A 29 -3.59 -18.00 15.58
C PRO A 29 -3.03 -17.51 16.92
N ILE A 30 -1.77 -17.09 16.95
CA ILE A 30 -1.06 -16.65 18.16
C ILE A 30 -0.75 -15.15 18.13
N LEU A 31 -1.29 -14.40 17.17
CA LEU A 31 -0.81 -13.06 16.85
C LEU A 31 -0.94 -12.07 18.02
N THR A 32 -2.04 -12.14 18.77
CA THR A 32 -2.27 -11.30 19.95
C THR A 32 -1.16 -11.48 20.99
N ALA A 33 -0.79 -12.72 21.31
CA ALA A 33 0.29 -13.01 22.27
C ALA A 33 1.68 -12.78 21.66
N LEU A 34 1.80 -12.86 20.34
CA LEU A 34 3.04 -12.59 19.62
C LEU A 34 3.37 -11.08 19.65
N CYS A 35 2.38 -10.19 19.53
CA CYS A 35 2.57 -8.74 19.52
C CYS A 35 3.35 -8.23 20.73
N ASP A 36 3.14 -8.81 21.91
CA ASP A 36 3.86 -8.48 23.15
C ASP A 36 5.37 -8.78 23.08
N GLN A 37 5.78 -9.68 22.18
CA GLN A 37 7.16 -10.12 22.00
C GLN A 37 7.82 -9.47 20.79
N LEU A 38 7.03 -8.93 19.87
CA LEU A 38 7.53 -8.27 18.67
C LEU A 38 8.18 -6.94 18.99
N GLN A 39 9.28 -6.67 18.31
CA GLN A 39 9.94 -5.37 18.35
C GLN A 39 10.00 -4.77 16.95
N PRO A 40 9.63 -3.49 16.79
CA PRO A 40 9.65 -2.85 15.49
C PRO A 40 11.10 -2.65 15.01
N LEU A 41 11.36 -2.98 13.75
CA LEU A 41 12.67 -2.81 13.14
C LEU A 41 12.84 -1.38 12.62
N ARG A 42 13.78 -0.62 13.18
CA ARG A 42 14.11 0.73 12.70
C ARG A 42 14.57 0.72 11.23
N LEU A 43 14.17 1.73 10.47
CA LEU A 43 14.68 1.95 9.12
C LEU A 43 16.15 2.35 9.17
N GLN A 44 16.97 1.62 8.42
CA GLN A 44 18.42 1.84 8.29
C GLN A 44 18.84 1.54 6.86
N ALA A 45 19.89 2.19 6.37
CA ALA A 45 20.42 2.04 5.02
C ALA A 45 20.58 0.57 4.56
N PRO A 46 21.14 -0.36 5.36
CA PRO A 46 21.25 -1.76 4.96
C PRO A 46 19.89 -2.45 4.77
N ARG A 47 18.89 -2.10 5.58
CA ARG A 47 17.54 -2.67 5.48
C ARG A 47 16.79 -2.13 4.27
N LEU A 48 16.93 -0.84 3.96
CA LEU A 48 16.37 -0.22 2.75
C LEU A 48 16.92 -0.89 1.49
N SER A 49 18.23 -1.15 1.46
CA SER A 49 18.89 -1.87 0.36
C SER A 49 18.30 -3.28 0.19
N LYS A 50 18.08 -4.02 1.30
CA LYS A 50 17.46 -5.36 1.27
C LYS A 50 16.02 -5.35 0.76
N LEU A 51 15.25 -4.29 1.04
CA LEU A 51 13.91 -4.06 0.48
C LEU A 51 13.94 -3.55 -0.97
N GLY A 52 15.14 -3.40 -1.56
CA GLY A 52 15.34 -3.01 -2.94
C GLY A 52 15.19 -1.52 -3.23
N PHE A 53 15.38 -0.66 -2.22
CA PHE A 53 15.62 0.76 -2.44
C PHE A 53 17.09 0.99 -2.83
N ASN A 54 17.32 1.95 -3.71
CA ASN A 54 18.63 2.39 -4.16
C ASN A 54 18.86 3.85 -3.77
N LEU A 55 20.12 4.29 -3.72
CA LEU A 55 20.42 5.71 -3.54
C LEU A 55 19.99 6.51 -4.77
N VAL A 56 19.39 7.69 -4.57
CA VAL A 56 19.03 8.60 -5.68
C VAL A 56 20.28 9.11 -6.39
N ARG A 57 21.35 9.36 -5.63
CA ARG A 57 22.68 9.72 -6.13
C ARG A 57 23.73 8.85 -5.44
N PRO A 58 24.83 8.50 -6.11
CA PRO A 58 25.93 7.81 -5.45
C PRO A 58 26.35 8.55 -4.18
N GLN A 59 26.56 7.82 -3.08
CA GLN A 59 26.97 8.34 -1.76
C GLN A 59 25.94 9.23 -1.02
N ASP A 60 24.74 9.41 -1.56
CA ASP A 60 23.67 10.18 -0.89
C ASP A 60 22.79 9.27 -0.01
N PHE A 61 23.30 8.90 1.16
CA PHE A 61 22.58 8.05 2.13
C PHE A 61 21.31 8.70 2.71
N ASN A 62 21.05 9.96 2.39
CA ASN A 62 19.86 10.69 2.83
C ASN A 62 18.69 10.56 1.86
N ASN A 63 18.90 10.10 0.62
CA ASN A 63 17.84 10.03 -0.37
C ASN A 63 17.84 8.65 -1.05
N TRP A 64 16.76 7.91 -0.79
CA TRP A 64 16.54 6.58 -1.32
C TRP A 64 15.36 6.60 -2.28
N THR A 65 15.41 5.73 -3.29
CA THR A 65 14.33 5.56 -4.25
C THR A 65 14.11 4.09 -4.59
N LYS A 66 12.85 3.74 -4.82
CA LYS A 66 12.46 2.46 -5.39
C LYS A 66 11.43 2.74 -6.47
N VAL A 67 11.69 2.29 -7.69
CA VAL A 67 10.74 2.36 -8.79
C VAL A 67 9.87 1.12 -8.73
N HIS A 68 8.56 1.31 -8.78
CA HIS A 68 7.60 0.22 -8.84
C HIS A 68 6.51 0.58 -9.85
N HIS A 69 6.35 -0.27 -10.88
CA HIS A 69 5.47 -0.04 -12.03
C HIS A 69 5.62 1.36 -12.67
N GLY A 70 6.86 1.85 -12.77
CA GLY A 70 7.16 3.17 -13.34
C GLY A 70 6.92 4.36 -12.39
N LEU A 71 6.37 4.13 -11.20
CA LEU A 71 6.23 5.15 -10.17
C LEU A 71 7.48 5.15 -9.27
N PRO A 72 8.25 6.25 -9.22
CA PRO A 72 9.33 6.37 -8.27
C PRO A 72 8.79 6.74 -6.88
N VAL A 73 9.12 5.91 -5.90
CA VAL A 73 8.87 6.13 -4.48
C VAL A 73 10.14 6.64 -3.85
N PHE A 74 10.10 7.79 -3.18
CA PHE A 74 11.27 8.40 -2.56
C PHE A 74 11.17 8.33 -1.03
N LEU A 75 12.31 8.10 -0.39
CA LEU A 75 12.50 8.21 1.05
C LEU A 75 13.62 9.19 1.32
N LYS A 76 13.26 10.35 1.89
CA LYS A 76 14.21 11.40 2.26
C LYS A 76 14.44 11.38 3.76
N ALA A 77 15.69 11.36 4.19
CA ALA A 77 16.05 11.40 5.60
C ALA A 77 15.51 12.69 6.26
N ALA A 78 15.04 12.52 7.49
CA ALA A 78 14.54 13.57 8.36
C ALA A 78 15.16 13.46 9.75
N ALA A 79 14.86 14.43 10.62
CA ALA A 79 15.36 14.44 11.99
C ALA A 79 14.93 13.18 12.76
N ASN A 80 15.78 12.76 13.71
CA ASN A 80 15.59 11.63 14.61
C ASN A 80 15.58 10.26 13.91
N ASN A 81 16.43 10.06 12.89
CA ASN A 81 16.56 8.79 12.14
C ASN A 81 15.23 8.34 11.49
N ARG A 82 14.41 9.29 11.07
CA ARG A 82 13.16 9.05 10.36
C ARG A 82 13.33 9.33 8.87
N TYR A 83 12.41 8.81 8.06
CA TYR A 83 12.34 9.08 6.64
C TYR A 83 10.99 9.68 6.28
N ILE A 84 10.98 10.60 5.32
CA ILE A 84 9.79 11.15 4.71
C ILE A 84 9.55 10.39 3.40
N LEU A 85 8.41 9.73 3.30
CA LEU A 85 7.93 9.11 2.08
C LEU A 85 7.35 10.18 1.15
N GLN A 86 7.81 10.21 -0.09
CA GLN A 86 7.41 11.17 -1.13
C GLN A 86 7.15 10.46 -2.46
N PHE A 87 6.28 11.06 -3.27
CA PHE A 87 6.06 10.68 -4.68
C PHE A 87 6.35 11.90 -5.55
N THR A 88 6.64 11.67 -6.82
CA THR A 88 6.77 12.77 -7.80
C THR A 88 5.51 13.63 -7.79
N GLY A 89 5.68 14.93 -7.53
CA GLY A 89 4.57 15.90 -7.47
C GLY A 89 3.95 16.10 -6.08
N TYR A 90 4.41 15.40 -5.03
CA TYR A 90 3.91 15.57 -3.67
C TYR A 90 5.06 15.70 -2.65
N ASP A 91 5.11 16.84 -1.96
CA ASP A 91 6.25 17.18 -1.09
C ASP A 91 6.32 16.35 0.20
N LYS A 92 5.21 15.87 0.76
CA LYS A 92 5.21 15.01 1.97
C LYS A 92 3.97 14.12 1.99
N VAL A 93 4.15 12.81 2.07
CA VAL A 93 3.01 11.88 2.23
C VAL A 93 2.93 11.38 3.67
N ARG A 94 4.02 10.83 4.19
CA ARG A 94 4.11 10.30 5.55
C ARG A 94 5.54 10.33 6.08
N VAL A 95 5.68 10.40 7.40
CA VAL A 95 6.94 10.16 8.10
C VAL A 95 6.92 8.72 8.58
N VAL A 96 8.01 7.99 8.37
CA VAL A 96 8.19 6.61 8.80
C VAL A 96 9.50 6.46 9.57
N GLU A 97 9.47 5.67 10.62
CA GLU A 97 10.61 5.31 11.47
C GLU A 97 10.93 3.81 11.38
N TYR A 98 9.93 2.98 11.17
CA TYR A 98 10.05 1.53 11.22
C TYR A 98 9.72 0.84 9.89
N ILE A 99 10.27 -0.35 9.71
CA ILE A 99 10.13 -1.17 8.50
C ILE A 99 8.65 -1.53 8.26
N HIS A 100 7.93 -1.98 9.29
CA HIS A 100 6.54 -2.39 9.15
C HIS A 100 5.63 -1.21 8.71
N GLU A 101 5.88 0.02 9.19
CA GLU A 101 5.16 1.22 8.73
C GLU A 101 5.34 1.44 7.23
N LEU A 102 6.59 1.35 6.75
CA LEU A 102 6.89 1.46 5.32
C LEU A 102 6.23 0.32 4.52
N GLN A 103 6.28 -0.90 5.02
CA GLN A 103 5.64 -2.06 4.38
C GLN A 103 4.11 -1.91 4.33
N ASN A 104 3.51 -1.35 5.38
CA ASN A 104 2.07 -1.14 5.45
C ASN A 104 1.62 -0.05 4.49
N ILE A 105 2.35 1.06 4.42
CA ILE A 105 2.08 2.11 3.43
C ILE A 105 2.27 1.56 2.01
N TRP A 106 3.33 0.78 1.77
CA TRP A 106 3.55 0.13 0.48
C TRP A 106 2.38 -0.78 0.09
N TYR A 107 1.95 -1.65 0.99
CA TYR A 107 0.80 -2.53 0.77
C TYR A 107 -0.48 -1.74 0.52
N TRP A 108 -0.71 -0.63 1.24
CA TRP A 108 -1.88 0.21 1.00
C TRP A 108 -1.87 0.89 -0.36
N LEU A 109 -0.69 1.20 -0.90
CA LEU A 109 -0.57 1.88 -2.20
C LEU A 109 -0.59 0.91 -3.39
N PHE A 110 -0.03 -0.28 -3.20
CA PHE A 110 0.24 -1.20 -4.31
C PHE A 110 -0.48 -2.55 -4.18
N ALA A 111 -1.14 -2.82 -3.04
CA ALA A 111 -1.75 -4.10 -2.70
C ALA A 111 -0.78 -5.30 -2.73
N GLU A 112 0.53 -5.02 -2.63
CA GLU A 112 1.60 -6.01 -2.66
C GLU A 112 2.47 -5.88 -1.42
N PRO A 113 3.01 -6.98 -0.87
CA PRO A 113 3.90 -6.90 0.28
C PRO A 113 5.27 -6.37 -0.16
N LEU A 114 5.80 -5.35 0.54
CA LEU A 114 7.18 -4.93 0.36
C LEU A 114 8.12 -5.92 1.05
N GLN A 115 8.67 -6.86 0.29
CA GLN A 115 9.53 -7.93 0.81
C GLN A 115 11.01 -7.70 0.48
N LYS A 116 11.89 -8.38 1.23
CA LYS A 116 13.30 -8.47 0.88
C LYS A 116 13.43 -9.23 -0.44
N LYS A 117 14.43 -8.88 -1.26
CA LYS A 117 14.68 -9.57 -2.53
C LYS A 117 14.83 -11.09 -2.38
N GLU A 118 15.45 -11.54 -1.29
CA GLU A 118 15.69 -12.94 -0.96
C GLU A 118 14.41 -13.71 -0.56
N ASP A 119 13.37 -12.99 -0.13
CA ASP A 119 12.12 -13.55 0.39
C ASP A 119 11.00 -13.58 -0.66
N LEU A 120 11.24 -13.02 -1.85
CA LEU A 120 10.33 -13.09 -2.98
C LEU A 120 10.28 -14.54 -3.50
N PRO A 121 9.11 -15.04 -3.93
CA PRO A 121 9.06 -16.30 -4.66
C PRO A 121 10.02 -16.20 -5.85
N GLN A 122 10.93 -17.18 -6.00
CA GLN A 122 11.66 -17.34 -7.25
C GLN A 122 10.59 -17.48 -8.34
N GLU A 123 10.58 -16.58 -9.34
CA GLU A 123 9.71 -16.81 -10.48
C GLU A 123 10.06 -18.18 -11.05
N PRO A 124 9.10 -19.12 -11.18
CA PRO A 124 9.35 -20.32 -11.93
C PRO A 124 9.78 -19.88 -13.33
N ASP A 125 10.82 -20.53 -13.84
CA ASP A 125 11.35 -20.30 -15.19
C ASP A 125 10.21 -20.06 -16.18
N SER A 126 10.41 -19.08 -17.04
CA SER A 126 9.45 -18.58 -18.02
C SER A 126 9.00 -19.66 -18.99
N SER A 127 8.11 -20.55 -18.55
CA SER A 127 7.46 -21.58 -19.35
C SER A 127 6.06 -21.81 -18.80
N GLY A 128 5.16 -20.89 -19.15
CA GLY A 128 3.77 -21.19 -19.47
C GLY A 128 2.88 -21.79 -18.38
N ALA A 129 1.83 -21.03 -18.07
CA ALA A 129 0.57 -21.46 -17.48
C ALA A 129 0.46 -21.42 -15.94
N LEU A 130 -0.48 -20.54 -15.52
CA LEU A 130 -1.29 -20.57 -14.30
C LEU A 130 -0.63 -20.09 -13.00
N ALA A 131 -0.68 -18.77 -12.78
CA ALA A 131 -0.86 -18.19 -11.46
C ALA A 131 -2.04 -17.20 -11.49
N ASN A 132 -3.25 -17.74 -11.44
CA ASN A 132 -4.50 -17.01 -11.20
C ASN A 132 -4.61 -16.59 -9.72
N HIS A 133 -3.65 -15.82 -9.21
CA HIS A 133 -3.95 -14.94 -8.08
C HIS A 133 -4.63 -13.70 -8.67
N ALA A 134 -5.93 -13.57 -8.39
CA ALA A 134 -6.80 -12.54 -8.94
C ALA A 134 -6.16 -11.15 -8.78
N TYR A 135 -5.58 -10.64 -9.86
CA TYR A 135 -5.23 -9.23 -10.01
C TYR A 135 -6.49 -8.42 -9.70
N GLN A 136 -6.49 -7.67 -8.60
CA GLN A 136 -7.55 -6.69 -8.32
C GLN A 136 -7.11 -5.38 -8.97
N PRO A 137 -7.64 -5.02 -10.15
CA PRO A 137 -7.08 -3.92 -10.94
C PRO A 137 -7.51 -2.55 -10.42
N PHE A 138 -8.41 -2.49 -9.43
CA PHE A 138 -8.98 -1.26 -8.88
C PHE A 138 -8.79 -1.17 -7.36
N TYR A 139 -8.51 0.03 -6.87
CA TYR A 139 -8.31 0.37 -5.46
C TYR A 139 -9.10 1.63 -5.11
N LEU A 140 -9.77 1.62 -3.95
CA LEU A 140 -10.47 2.77 -3.38
C LEU A 140 -9.66 3.30 -2.18
N THR A 141 -9.40 4.60 -2.14
CA THR A 141 -8.80 5.21 -0.96
C THR A 141 -9.70 5.06 0.26
N TRP A 142 -9.11 4.98 1.45
CA TRP A 142 -9.83 4.78 2.72
C TRP A 142 -10.89 5.85 3.01
N ASP A 143 -10.68 7.08 2.51
CA ASP A 143 -11.60 8.21 2.63
C ASP A 143 -12.68 8.21 1.52
N CYS A 144 -12.69 7.18 0.67
CA CYS A 144 -13.57 7.02 -0.48
C CYS A 144 -13.54 8.22 -1.46
N GLN A 145 -12.44 8.96 -1.50
CA GLN A 145 -12.30 10.12 -2.39
C GLN A 145 -11.69 9.79 -3.75
N PHE A 146 -10.90 8.72 -3.85
CA PHE A 146 -10.18 8.37 -5.07
C PHE A 146 -10.31 6.88 -5.41
N LEU A 147 -10.49 6.61 -6.69
CA LEU A 147 -10.46 5.29 -7.29
C LEU A 147 -9.25 5.19 -8.21
N ILE A 148 -8.44 4.14 -8.06
CA ILE A 148 -7.19 3.95 -8.78
C ILE A 148 -7.29 2.66 -9.57
N CYS A 149 -7.03 2.69 -10.88
CA CYS A 149 -6.70 1.49 -11.64
C CYS A 149 -5.19 1.32 -11.71
N THR A 150 -4.69 0.11 -11.46
CA THR A 150 -3.26 -0.21 -11.50
C THR A 150 -2.78 -0.62 -12.89
N LYS A 151 -3.68 -1.14 -13.76
CA LYS A 151 -3.38 -1.54 -15.15
C LYS A 151 -4.60 -1.33 -16.07
N PRO A 152 -4.62 -0.28 -16.91
CA PRO A 152 -3.63 0.80 -17.04
C PRO A 152 -3.68 1.75 -15.84
N HIS A 153 -2.58 2.47 -15.58
CA HIS A 153 -2.55 3.38 -14.45
C HIS A 153 -3.48 4.58 -14.66
N VAL A 154 -4.57 4.61 -13.90
CA VAL A 154 -5.60 5.65 -14.00
C VAL A 154 -6.04 6.05 -12.60
N LEU A 155 -6.21 7.35 -12.36
CA LEU A 155 -6.72 7.90 -11.11
C LEU A 155 -8.00 8.68 -11.39
N TRP A 156 -9.07 8.32 -10.71
CA TRP A 156 -10.31 9.09 -10.66
C TRP A 156 -10.53 9.67 -9.27
N ARG A 157 -11.05 10.88 -9.21
CA ARG A 157 -11.68 11.44 -8.02
C ARG A 157 -13.16 11.09 -8.04
N ILE A 158 -13.67 10.58 -6.93
CA ILE A 158 -15.09 10.35 -6.71
C ILE A 158 -15.73 11.72 -6.44
N THR A 159 -16.75 12.07 -7.22
CA THR A 159 -17.41 13.38 -7.17
C THR A 159 -18.92 13.24 -7.33
N SER A 160 -19.66 14.27 -6.94
CA SER A 160 -21.11 14.40 -7.19
C SER A 160 -21.44 15.28 -8.39
N ASP A 161 -20.46 15.93 -9.02
CA ASP A 161 -20.69 16.93 -10.08
C ASP A 161 -21.27 16.33 -11.38
N LYS A 162 -20.90 15.08 -11.69
CA LYS A 162 -21.35 14.33 -12.88
C LYS A 162 -21.70 12.90 -12.47
N PRO A 163 -22.86 12.70 -11.84
CA PRO A 163 -23.18 11.41 -11.24
C PRO A 163 -23.41 10.35 -12.30
N LEU A 164 -22.82 9.18 -12.07
CA LEU A 164 -22.90 8.00 -12.92
C LEU A 164 -23.74 6.89 -12.27
N PHE A 165 -23.87 6.92 -10.94
CA PHE A 165 -24.74 6.01 -10.18
C PHE A 165 -25.12 6.60 -8.82
N GLU A 166 -26.04 5.92 -8.13
CA GLU A 166 -26.46 6.26 -6.78
C GLU A 166 -26.11 5.12 -5.81
N HIS A 167 -25.59 5.48 -4.63
CA HIS A 167 -25.30 4.55 -3.55
C HIS A 167 -25.60 5.21 -2.20
N ALA A 168 -26.41 4.54 -1.36
CA ALA A 168 -26.84 5.06 -0.05
C ALA A 168 -27.39 6.50 -0.09
N GLY A 169 -28.24 6.81 -1.09
CA GLY A 169 -28.82 8.15 -1.30
C GLY A 169 -27.86 9.22 -1.82
N LYS A 170 -26.58 8.88 -2.04
CA LYS A 170 -25.57 9.78 -2.61
C LYS A 170 -25.40 9.51 -4.09
N LYS A 171 -25.47 10.57 -4.90
CA LYS A 171 -25.16 10.54 -6.33
C LYS A 171 -23.65 10.67 -6.53
N LEU A 172 -23.03 9.63 -7.09
CA LEU A 172 -21.59 9.48 -7.23
C LEU A 172 -21.20 9.32 -8.70
N GLY A 173 -20.06 9.87 -9.07
CA GLY A 173 -19.45 9.78 -10.38
C GLY A 173 -17.93 9.82 -10.29
N LEU A 174 -17.26 9.62 -11.43
CA LEU A 174 -15.81 9.58 -11.53
C LEU A 174 -15.30 10.74 -12.38
N LYS A 175 -14.41 11.56 -11.82
CA LYS A 175 -13.66 12.59 -12.55
C LYS A 175 -12.23 12.11 -12.76
N LEU A 176 -11.82 11.93 -14.02
CA LEU A 176 -10.45 11.55 -14.35
C LEU A 176 -9.49 12.65 -13.90
N MET A 177 -8.51 12.28 -13.08
CA MET A 177 -7.46 13.16 -12.58
C MET A 177 -6.12 12.89 -13.27
N GLN A 178 -5.83 11.62 -13.57
CA GLN A 178 -4.57 11.21 -14.19
C GLN A 178 -4.75 9.93 -15.01
N GLY A 179 -3.95 9.79 -16.08
CA GLY A 179 -3.95 8.64 -16.98
C GLY A 179 -4.91 8.81 -18.15
N GLN A 180 -5.11 7.74 -18.91
CA GLN A 180 -6.07 7.68 -20.01
C GLN A 180 -7.08 6.57 -19.73
N ALA A 181 -8.36 6.94 -19.69
CA ALA A 181 -9.46 6.01 -19.52
C ALA A 181 -10.39 6.09 -20.72
N GLY A 182 -10.48 5.01 -21.48
CA GLY A 182 -11.60 4.82 -22.41
C GLY A 182 -12.89 4.48 -21.66
N ASN A 183 -14.03 4.62 -22.35
CA ASN A 183 -15.35 4.34 -21.79
C ASN A 183 -15.47 2.94 -21.17
N THR A 184 -14.84 1.93 -21.80
CA THR A 184 -14.85 0.55 -21.29
C THR A 184 -14.20 0.43 -19.92
N LEU A 185 -13.03 1.03 -19.72
CA LEU A 185 -12.31 0.98 -18.45
C LEU A 185 -13.05 1.79 -17.37
N GLN A 186 -13.61 2.94 -17.74
CA GLN A 186 -14.42 3.75 -16.84
C GLN A 186 -15.66 2.99 -16.36
N ASN A 187 -16.34 2.26 -17.25
CA ASN A 187 -17.49 1.43 -16.87
C ASN A 187 -17.09 0.30 -15.92
N GLN A 188 -15.96 -0.37 -16.16
CA GLN A 188 -15.43 -1.39 -15.25
C GLN A 188 -15.11 -0.81 -13.87
N ALA A 189 -14.50 0.37 -13.83
CA ALA A 189 -14.17 1.07 -12.59
C ALA A 189 -15.43 1.41 -11.78
N ILE A 190 -16.50 1.84 -12.45
CA ILE A 190 -17.79 2.13 -11.82
C ILE A 190 -18.44 0.87 -11.24
N GLU A 191 -18.49 -0.22 -12.00
CA GLU A 191 -19.09 -1.47 -11.52
C GLU A 191 -18.31 -2.05 -10.35
N TRP A 192 -16.98 -1.99 -10.41
CA TRP A 192 -16.12 -2.37 -9.29
C TRP A 192 -16.40 -1.48 -8.06
N LEU A 193 -16.45 -0.16 -8.22
CA LEU A 193 -16.71 0.77 -7.13
C LEU A 193 -18.07 0.53 -6.47
N LYS A 194 -19.12 0.23 -7.26
CA LYS A 194 -20.44 -0.15 -6.73
C LYS A 194 -20.37 -1.40 -5.86
N MET A 195 -19.65 -2.43 -6.31
CA MET A 195 -19.49 -3.67 -5.55
C MET A 195 -18.70 -3.44 -4.27
N GLU A 196 -17.63 -2.66 -4.34
CA GLU A 196 -16.78 -2.37 -3.20
C GLU A 196 -17.51 -1.57 -2.12
N LEU A 197 -18.23 -0.50 -2.51
CA LEU A 197 -19.03 0.30 -1.59
C LEU A 197 -20.17 -0.52 -0.94
N ARG A 198 -20.71 -1.54 -1.63
CA ARG A 198 -21.71 -2.47 -1.04
C ARG A 198 -21.10 -3.44 -0.04
N ARG A 199 -19.83 -3.81 -0.22
CA ARG A 199 -19.10 -4.72 0.68
C ARG A 199 -18.59 -4.00 1.93
N MET A 200 -18.36 -2.70 1.84
CA MET A 200 -18.02 -1.90 2.99
C MET A 200 -19.21 -1.92 3.96
N PRO A 201 -18.99 -2.22 5.25
CA PRO A 201 -20.04 -2.07 6.25
C PRO A 201 -20.51 -0.62 6.16
N ALA A 202 -21.82 -0.40 6.08
CA ALA A 202 -22.39 0.93 6.07
C ALA A 202 -21.67 1.73 7.15
N LEU A 203 -20.95 2.78 6.75
CA LEU A 203 -20.35 3.74 7.65
C LEU A 203 -21.51 4.23 8.50
N THR A 204 -21.68 3.57 9.64
CA THR A 204 -22.81 3.77 10.51
C THR A 204 -22.62 5.18 11.00
N GLU A 205 -23.61 6.01 10.70
CA GLU A 205 -23.77 7.33 11.30
C GLU A 205 -23.82 7.14 12.82
N LYS A 206 -22.64 7.06 13.46
CA LYS A 206 -22.47 7.35 14.88
C LYS A 206 -21.96 8.78 14.96
N GLY A 207 -22.93 9.69 14.86
CA GLY A 207 -22.72 11.13 14.90
C GLY A 207 -24.05 11.89 14.98
N ALA A 208 -24.97 11.42 15.81
CA ALA A 208 -26.10 12.22 16.29
C ALA A 208 -26.45 11.74 17.71
N SER A 209 -25.74 12.29 18.69
CA SER A 209 -26.26 12.54 20.03
C SER A 209 -26.05 14.01 20.30
#